data_AF-A0A2V9NMY4-F1
#
_entry.id   AF-A0A2V9NMY4-F1
#
_cell.length_a   1.000
_cell.length_b   1.000
_cell.length_c   1.000
_cell.angle_alpha   90.00
_cell.angle_beta   90.00
_cell.angle_gamma   90.00
#
_symmetry.space_group_name_H-M   'P 1'
#
loop_
_entity.id
_entity.type
_entity.pdbx_description
1 polymer ?
#
loop_
_entity_poly.entity_id
_entity_poly.type
_entity_poly.pdbx_seq_one_letter_code
_entity_poly.pdbx_strand_id
1 'polypeptide(L)'
;MKTDVDSPNAPAIAKLRVHLSTTTSRDGNLGFRFSLGRTLLLMFAAVLAAAQTNGASFNLSYRPSDPLNQAAFNHFYNLDYDRAIQEFQQVLQRHPDDPFAVNHLLTAILFHELYRVGALNTSEYANDSFVHVAHRPADPAVQKQIKDLVQRATNLEEQMLKANPNDVNALYARGVTRAQFATYTGLIERAWFSALRNALGARHDHERVLELDPSAVQAKLVVGVHNYVVGSLPWGAKFGATIVGLGGNKEKGLRYLRDCASGNGETAVDAQMALILFLRREHEYPEALNMARSLIPRFPQNMLLPLEEANLLRVAGDLPGSAAAFRKVFMTGKAGKYPGLHYEVAALGLGDVMRTQKDYQGAADAYEQVAHIPKADPDILLKGNLAAGEMYDLLRKRDAALAKYQAVIAADSGSSYAETARKYLKEEYRE
;
A
#
# COMPACT_ATOMS: atom_id res chain seq x y z
N MET A 1 -38.23 -18.35 -54.56
CA MET A 1 -37.81 -18.11 -55.96
C MET A 1 -36.43 -17.47 -55.89
N LYS A 2 -35.47 -18.09 -56.58
CA LYS A 2 -34.04 -17.75 -56.74
C LYS A 2 -33.87 -16.26 -57.16
N THR A 3 -32.74 -15.58 -56.97
CA THR A 3 -31.42 -15.90 -57.53
C THR A 3 -30.29 -15.04 -56.94
N ASP A 4 -29.16 -15.67 -56.65
CA ASP A 4 -27.79 -15.13 -56.70
C ASP A 4 -27.42 -14.56 -58.07
N VAL A 5 -26.52 -13.57 -58.13
CA VAL A 5 -25.41 -13.49 -59.12
C VAL A 5 -24.21 -12.73 -58.52
N ASP A 6 -23.14 -13.50 -58.27
CA ASP A 6 -21.70 -13.32 -58.46
C ASP A 6 -20.90 -11.98 -58.35
N SER A 7 -19.72 -12.20 -57.75
CA SER A 7 -18.42 -11.47 -57.64
C SER A 7 -17.77 -11.07 -58.99
N PRO A 8 -16.54 -10.49 -59.12
CA PRO A 8 -15.36 -10.48 -58.21
C PRO A 8 -14.49 -9.19 -58.14
N ASN A 9 -13.59 -9.09 -57.15
CA ASN A 9 -12.13 -8.86 -57.34
C ASN A 9 -11.39 -8.57 -56.00
N ALA A 10 -10.37 -9.39 -55.72
CA ALA A 10 -9.29 -9.19 -54.74
C ALA A 10 -7.95 -9.02 -55.48
N PRO A 11 -6.90 -8.46 -54.84
CA PRO A 11 -5.76 -9.28 -54.37
C PRO A 11 -5.27 -8.87 -52.95
N ALA A 12 -4.92 -9.80 -52.03
CA ALA A 12 -3.62 -10.48 -51.78
C ALA A 12 -2.52 -9.52 -51.21
N ILE A 13 -1.64 -9.81 -50.24
CA ILE A 13 -1.22 -10.93 -49.37
C ILE A 13 -0.26 -10.30 -48.31
N ALA A 14 -0.21 -10.81 -47.06
CA ALA A 14 1.04 -11.13 -46.33
C ALA A 14 0.75 -11.61 -44.88
N LYS A 15 0.94 -12.91 -44.63
CA LYS A 15 1.07 -13.51 -43.29
C LYS A 15 2.53 -13.92 -43.10
N LEU A 16 3.18 -13.45 -42.05
CA LEU A 16 4.51 -13.94 -41.63
C LEU A 16 4.33 -15.07 -40.61
N ARG A 17 4.91 -16.25 -40.90
CA ARG A 17 5.01 -17.41 -40.02
C ARG A 17 6.50 -17.65 -39.76
N VAL A 18 6.93 -17.59 -38.51
CA VAL A 18 8.31 -17.91 -38.11
C VAL A 18 8.38 -19.38 -37.70
N HIS A 19 9.30 -20.11 -38.33
CA HIS A 19 9.73 -21.47 -37.98
C HIS A 19 10.75 -21.40 -36.84
N LEU A 20 10.65 -22.28 -35.85
CA LEU A 20 11.74 -22.65 -34.96
C LEU A 20 11.99 -24.14 -35.10
N SER A 21 13.13 -24.49 -35.69
CA SER A 21 13.66 -25.83 -35.85
C SER A 21 14.46 -26.26 -34.62
N THR A 22 14.20 -27.47 -34.16
CA THR A 22 14.99 -28.20 -33.17
C THR A 22 16.18 -28.90 -33.83
N THR A 23 17.32 -28.96 -33.15
CA THR A 23 18.39 -29.93 -33.46
C THR A 23 19.12 -30.33 -32.19
N THR A 24 19.02 -31.62 -31.88
CA THR A 24 19.81 -32.41 -30.92
C THR A 24 21.08 -32.94 -31.58
N SER A 25 22.18 -33.07 -30.83
CA SER A 25 23.16 -34.18 -30.97
C SER A 25 24.08 -34.27 -29.73
N ARG A 26 24.73 -35.43 -29.61
CA ARG A 26 25.15 -36.20 -28.43
C ARG A 26 26.68 -36.42 -28.43
N ASP A 27 27.17 -36.97 -27.31
CA ASP A 27 28.47 -37.68 -27.09
C ASP A 27 29.72 -36.80 -26.86
N GLY A 28 30.68 -37.07 -25.97
CA GLY A 28 30.91 -38.14 -24.99
C GLY A 28 32.36 -38.06 -24.41
N ASN A 29 32.54 -38.59 -23.18
CA ASN A 29 33.74 -39.18 -22.56
C ASN A 29 34.88 -38.40 -21.82
N LEU A 30 35.05 -38.86 -20.56
CA LEU A 30 36.25 -39.19 -19.75
C LEU A 30 37.26 -38.12 -19.27
N GLY A 31 37.45 -38.05 -17.94
CA GLY A 31 38.66 -37.51 -17.29
C GLY A 31 38.59 -37.53 -15.76
N PHE A 32 39.39 -38.39 -15.12
CA PHE A 32 39.41 -38.77 -13.71
C PHE A 32 40.19 -37.78 -12.80
N ARG A 33 39.66 -37.54 -11.58
CA ARG A 33 40.31 -37.30 -10.26
C ARG A 33 41.53 -36.35 -10.12
N PHE A 34 41.46 -35.39 -9.19
CA PHE A 34 42.04 -35.47 -7.83
C PHE A 34 41.92 -34.13 -7.06
N SER A 35 41.67 -34.24 -5.75
CA SER A 35 42.10 -33.33 -4.69
C SER A 35 41.71 -31.84 -4.78
N LEU A 36 40.74 -31.40 -3.96
CA LEU A 36 40.91 -30.20 -3.11
C LEU A 36 39.89 -30.17 -1.95
N GLY A 37 39.85 -31.25 -1.18
CA GLY A 37 39.20 -31.24 0.13
C GLY A 37 40.10 -30.51 1.13
N ARG A 38 40.03 -29.17 1.15
CA ARG A 38 40.48 -28.31 2.27
C ARG A 38 40.20 -26.81 2.15
N THR A 39 39.68 -26.33 1.00
CA THR A 39 39.38 -24.89 0.80
C THR A 39 37.89 -24.53 0.97
N LEU A 40 37.01 -25.51 1.12
CA LEU A 40 35.55 -25.28 1.25
C LEU A 40 35.07 -25.08 2.70
N LEU A 41 35.88 -25.39 3.72
CA LEU A 41 35.50 -25.17 5.12
C LEU A 41 35.81 -23.75 5.62
N LEU A 42 36.69 -23.00 4.93
CA LEU A 42 37.00 -21.60 5.27
C LEU A 42 36.09 -20.60 4.53
N MET A 43 35.42 -21.01 3.45
CA MET A 43 34.36 -20.19 2.83
C MET A 43 33.03 -20.29 3.58
N PHE A 44 32.77 -21.38 4.31
CA PHE A 44 31.56 -21.49 5.12
C PHE A 44 31.64 -20.73 6.46
N ALA A 45 32.85 -20.57 7.03
CA ALA A 45 33.04 -19.76 8.23
C ALA A 45 33.00 -18.24 7.95
N ALA A 46 33.36 -17.79 6.74
CA ALA A 46 33.24 -16.39 6.33
C ALA A 46 31.79 -15.97 6.01
N VAL A 47 30.94 -16.90 5.58
CA VAL A 47 29.50 -16.63 5.33
C VAL A 47 28.68 -16.64 6.63
N LEU A 48 29.09 -17.39 7.65
CA LEU A 48 28.42 -17.39 8.97
C LEU A 48 28.87 -16.25 9.90
N ALA A 49 30.02 -15.60 9.63
CA ALA A 49 30.44 -14.40 10.35
C ALA A 49 29.80 -13.10 9.82
N ALA A 50 29.26 -13.10 8.59
CA ALA A 50 28.47 -12.00 8.04
C ALA A 50 26.97 -12.07 8.40
N ALA A 51 26.53 -13.16 9.04
CA ALA A 51 25.20 -13.34 9.59
C ALA A 51 25.09 -12.96 11.08
N GLN A 52 26.16 -12.41 11.68
CA GLN A 52 25.97 -11.49 12.79
C GLN A 52 25.31 -10.26 12.21
N THR A 53 24.01 -10.17 12.47
CA THR A 53 23.19 -8.98 12.36
C THR A 53 23.90 -7.83 13.08
N ASN A 54 24.81 -7.15 12.38
CA ASN A 54 24.78 -5.71 12.41
C ASN A 54 23.39 -5.39 11.88
N GLY A 55 22.43 -5.26 12.79
CA GLY A 55 21.34 -4.34 12.59
C GLY A 55 22.03 -3.01 12.34
N ALA A 56 22.38 -2.76 11.09
CA ALA A 56 22.79 -1.45 10.64
C ALA A 56 21.63 -0.59 11.09
N SER A 57 21.87 0.16 12.17
CA SER A 57 20.92 1.12 12.67
C SER A 57 20.69 1.99 11.46
N PHE A 58 19.49 1.88 10.88
CA PHE A 58 19.11 2.66 9.72
C PHE A 58 18.96 4.08 10.28
N ASN A 59 20.09 4.76 10.41
CA ASN A 59 20.18 6.10 10.99
C ASN A 59 19.65 7.05 9.94
N LEU A 60 18.32 7.14 9.89
CA LEU A 60 17.64 8.13 9.09
C LEU A 60 17.95 9.50 9.68
N SER A 61 18.20 10.46 8.79
CA SER A 61 18.32 11.86 9.12
C SER A 61 16.93 12.47 9.14
N TYR A 62 16.58 13.08 10.26
CA TYR A 62 15.31 13.77 10.48
C TYR A 62 15.53 15.28 10.52
N ARG A 63 14.52 16.05 10.09
CA ARG A 63 14.48 17.51 10.22
C ARG A 63 13.24 17.89 11.02
N PRO A 64 13.32 18.72 12.07
CA PRO A 64 14.56 19.19 12.69
C PRO A 64 15.39 18.04 13.25
N SER A 65 16.67 18.28 13.52
CA SER A 65 17.48 17.30 14.23
C SER A 65 17.04 17.27 15.69
N ASP A 66 16.26 16.25 16.06
CA ASP A 66 15.82 15.98 17.42
C ASP A 66 15.98 14.48 17.72
N PRO A 67 16.57 14.09 18.86
CA PRO A 67 16.76 12.69 19.21
C PRO A 67 15.45 11.90 19.37
N LEU A 68 14.32 12.59 19.60
CA LEU A 68 13.01 11.95 19.75
C LEU A 68 12.39 11.54 18.39
N ASN A 69 12.83 12.13 17.28
CA ASN A 69 12.27 11.84 15.95
C ASN A 69 12.41 10.38 15.57
N GLN A 70 13.55 9.74 15.85
CA GLN A 70 13.74 8.33 15.52
C GLN A 70 12.72 7.43 16.24
N ALA A 71 12.45 7.68 17.51
CA ALA A 71 11.45 6.94 18.28
C ALA A 71 10.03 7.23 17.77
N ALA A 72 9.70 8.51 17.53
CA ALA A 72 8.40 8.93 17.02
C ALA A 72 8.05 8.32 15.67
N PHE A 73 8.99 8.36 14.72
CA PHE A 73 8.81 7.70 13.42
C PHE A 73 8.74 6.18 13.55
N ASN A 74 9.51 5.57 14.47
CA ASN A 74 9.40 4.13 14.70
C ASN A 74 8.01 3.75 15.23
N HIS A 75 7.44 4.50 16.17
CA HIS A 75 6.07 4.28 16.64
C HIS A 75 5.05 4.53 15.53
N PHE A 76 5.20 5.62 14.77
CA PHE A 76 4.35 5.96 13.62
C PHE A 76 4.28 4.82 12.60
N TYR A 77 5.44 4.32 12.15
CA TYR A 77 5.49 3.22 11.18
C TYR A 77 5.10 1.88 11.78
N ASN A 78 5.06 1.73 13.11
CA ASN A 78 4.47 0.58 13.80
C ASN A 78 2.96 0.72 14.03
N LEU A 79 2.32 1.77 13.50
CA LEU A 79 0.90 2.10 13.67
C LEU A 79 0.50 2.46 15.11
N ASP A 80 1.49 2.74 15.97
CA ASP A 80 1.24 3.26 17.31
C ASP A 80 1.14 4.79 17.26
N TYR A 81 0.05 5.24 16.66
CA TYR A 81 -0.16 6.65 16.37
C TYR A 81 -0.26 7.49 17.65
N ASP A 82 -0.84 6.95 18.73
CA ASP A 82 -0.99 7.70 19.98
C ASP A 82 0.37 8.08 20.60
N ARG A 83 1.33 7.14 20.71
CA ARG A 83 2.68 7.51 21.19
C ARG A 83 3.39 8.41 20.19
N ALA A 84 3.30 8.12 18.90
CA ALA A 84 3.92 8.97 17.87
C ALA A 84 3.42 10.42 17.93
N ILE A 85 2.12 10.64 18.10
CA ILE A 85 1.53 11.97 18.27
C ILE A 85 2.06 12.66 19.52
N GLN A 86 2.10 11.96 20.66
CA GLN A 86 2.64 12.53 21.91
C GLN A 86 4.12 12.92 21.77
N GLU A 87 4.91 12.09 21.08
CA GLU A 87 6.33 12.35 20.86
C GLU A 87 6.55 13.50 19.88
N PHE A 88 5.82 13.56 18.76
CA PHE A 88 5.89 14.70 17.83
C PHE A 88 5.35 16.00 18.45
N GLN A 89 4.40 15.94 19.38
CA GLN A 89 4.02 17.11 20.18
C GLN A 89 5.20 17.63 21.03
N GLN A 90 5.98 16.74 21.64
CA GLN A 90 7.19 17.13 22.38
C GLN A 90 8.26 17.71 21.46
N VAL A 91 8.47 17.13 20.26
CA VAL A 91 9.37 17.70 19.26
C VAL A 91 8.92 19.11 18.87
N LEU A 92 7.63 19.31 18.59
CA LEU A 92 7.09 20.63 18.27
C LEU A 92 7.19 21.63 19.44
N GLN A 93 7.12 21.17 20.69
CA GLN A 93 7.35 22.04 21.85
C GLN A 93 8.82 22.50 21.95
N ARG A 94 9.78 21.64 21.57
CA ARG A 94 11.21 21.98 21.55
C ARG A 94 11.60 22.85 20.35
N HIS A 95 10.89 22.69 19.23
CA HIS A 95 11.12 23.40 17.97
C HIS A 95 9.85 24.13 17.50
N PRO A 96 9.34 25.13 18.27
CA PRO A 96 8.02 25.72 18.04
C PRO A 96 7.89 26.50 16.72
N ASP A 97 9.01 27.01 16.21
CA ASP A 97 9.07 27.81 14.98
C ASP A 97 9.64 27.04 13.80
N ASP A 98 9.81 25.71 13.93
CA ASP A 98 10.31 24.85 12.85
C ASP A 98 9.13 24.20 12.08
N PRO A 99 9.01 24.44 10.75
CA PRO A 99 7.89 23.91 9.98
C PRO A 99 7.93 22.39 9.83
N PHE A 100 9.09 21.74 9.91
CA PHE A 100 9.17 20.28 9.85
C PHE A 100 8.58 19.64 11.11
N ALA A 101 8.80 20.23 12.29
CA ALA A 101 8.19 19.73 13.53
C ALA A 101 6.65 19.81 13.48
N VAL A 102 6.10 20.87 12.85
CA VAL A 102 4.65 20.96 12.58
C VAL A 102 4.21 19.86 11.62
N ASN A 103 4.97 19.62 10.55
CA ASN A 103 4.67 18.60 9.54
C ASN A 103 4.73 17.17 10.07
N HIS A 104 5.63 16.87 10.99
CA HIS A 104 5.67 15.56 11.65
C HIS A 104 4.41 15.31 12.48
N LEU A 105 3.99 16.27 13.30
CA LEU A 105 2.77 16.16 14.08
C LEU A 105 1.52 16.06 13.16
N LEU A 106 1.48 16.88 12.10
CA LEU A 106 0.44 16.82 11.07
C LEU A 106 0.40 15.43 10.40
N THR A 107 1.55 14.83 10.10
CA THR A 107 1.64 13.47 9.53
C THR A 107 0.98 12.46 10.45
N ALA A 108 1.39 12.44 11.73
CA ALA A 108 0.90 11.45 12.69
C ALA A 108 -0.62 11.56 12.91
N ILE A 109 -1.14 12.77 13.06
CA ILE A 109 -2.59 13.00 13.21
C ILE A 109 -3.36 12.61 11.94
N LEU A 110 -2.88 13.03 10.77
CA LEU A 110 -3.55 12.74 9.51
C LEU A 110 -3.63 11.23 9.25
N PHE A 111 -2.52 10.52 9.37
CA PHE A 111 -2.49 9.08 9.10
C PHE A 111 -3.19 8.26 10.18
N HIS A 112 -3.19 8.71 11.44
CA HIS A 112 -4.04 8.11 12.47
C HIS A 112 -5.51 8.17 12.05
N GLU A 113 -5.95 9.34 11.59
CA GLU A 113 -7.34 9.52 11.16
C GLU A 113 -7.66 8.70 9.90
N LEU A 114 -6.75 8.67 8.92
CA LEU A 114 -6.88 7.82 7.74
C LEU A 114 -6.98 6.33 8.12
N TYR A 115 -6.21 5.87 9.10
CA TYR A 115 -6.32 4.51 9.62
C TYR A 115 -7.70 4.27 10.26
N ARG A 116 -8.13 5.17 11.16
CA ARG A 116 -9.39 5.06 11.90
C ARG A 116 -10.62 5.01 10.98
N VAL A 117 -10.62 5.81 9.92
CA VAL A 117 -11.71 5.83 8.92
C VAL A 117 -11.62 4.72 7.88
N GLY A 118 -10.59 3.87 7.95
CA GLY A 118 -10.39 2.75 7.02
C GLY A 118 -9.77 3.14 5.67
N ALA A 119 -9.30 4.38 5.52
CA ALA A 119 -8.71 4.89 4.28
C ALA A 119 -7.27 4.36 4.01
N LEU A 120 -6.68 3.57 4.91
CA LEU A 120 -5.38 2.90 4.73
C LEU A 120 -5.49 1.39 4.47
N ASN A 121 -6.69 0.85 4.26
CA ASN A 121 -6.89 -0.60 4.12
C ASN A 121 -6.37 -1.15 2.78
N THR A 122 -5.15 -1.69 2.77
CA THR A 122 -4.43 -2.23 1.59
C THR A 122 -5.16 -3.33 0.81
N SER A 123 -6.09 -4.05 1.43
CA SER A 123 -6.88 -5.10 0.77
C SER A 123 -7.89 -4.53 -0.23
N GLU A 124 -8.34 -3.29 -0.05
CA GLU A 124 -9.23 -2.61 -1.00
C GLU A 124 -8.46 -1.92 -2.13
N TYR A 125 -7.17 -1.61 -1.90
CA TYR A 125 -6.23 -1.23 -2.96
C TYR A 125 -5.96 -2.36 -3.95
N ALA A 126 -6.34 -3.61 -3.60
CA ALA A 126 -6.20 -4.78 -4.47
C ALA A 126 -7.17 -4.85 -5.65
N ASN A 127 -8.33 -4.22 -5.50
CA ASN A 127 -9.50 -4.48 -6.35
C ASN A 127 -10.02 -3.18 -6.99
N ASP A 128 -9.16 -2.38 -7.64
CA ASP A 128 -9.48 -1.18 -8.47
C ASP A 128 -10.50 -0.15 -7.91
N SER A 129 -10.92 -0.28 -6.65
CA SER A 129 -11.98 0.49 -6.00
C SER A 129 -11.39 1.51 -5.04
N PHE A 130 -10.44 2.30 -5.56
CA PHE A 130 -9.70 3.31 -4.78
C PHE A 130 -10.57 4.53 -4.36
N VAL A 131 -11.70 4.77 -5.03
CA VAL A 131 -12.41 6.07 -4.99
C VAL A 131 -13.52 6.12 -3.92
N HIS A 132 -13.88 4.98 -3.36
CA HIS A 132 -14.83 4.82 -2.26
C HIS A 132 -14.15 3.74 -1.40
N VAL A 133 -13.70 3.95 -0.17
CA VAL A 133 -14.54 3.85 1.03
C VAL A 133 -13.73 4.38 2.23
N ALA A 134 -13.93 5.65 2.61
CA ALA A 134 -13.85 5.95 4.03
C ALA A 134 -15.06 5.24 4.66
N HIS A 135 -14.80 4.22 5.47
CA HIS A 135 -15.85 3.40 6.07
C HIS A 135 -16.57 4.18 7.18
N ARG A 136 -15.89 5.17 7.75
CA ARG A 136 -16.37 5.96 8.88
C ARG A 136 -16.21 7.45 8.60
N PRO A 137 -17.11 8.29 9.14
CA PRO A 137 -16.92 9.73 9.10
C PRO A 137 -15.66 10.12 9.89
N ALA A 138 -14.93 11.10 9.37
CA ALA A 138 -13.82 11.69 10.08
C ALA A 138 -14.30 12.54 11.27
N ASP A 139 -13.52 12.56 12.35
CA ASP A 139 -13.83 13.33 13.57
C ASP A 139 -13.68 14.84 13.26
N PRO A 140 -14.73 15.66 13.42
CA PRO A 140 -14.66 17.10 13.17
C PRO A 140 -13.57 17.82 13.99
N ALA A 141 -13.27 17.36 15.20
CA ALA A 141 -12.21 17.95 16.03
C ALA A 141 -10.83 17.68 15.45
N VAL A 142 -10.59 16.44 14.96
CA VAL A 142 -9.34 16.07 14.29
C VAL A 142 -9.19 16.80 12.96
N GLN A 143 -10.28 16.92 12.18
CA GLN A 143 -10.30 17.71 10.94
C GLN A 143 -9.90 19.17 11.19
N LYS A 144 -10.44 19.78 12.27
CA LYS A 144 -10.05 21.14 12.67
C LYS A 144 -8.56 21.19 13.05
N GLN A 145 -8.08 20.25 13.85
CA GLN A 145 -6.68 20.17 14.26
C GLN A 145 -5.73 20.06 13.06
N ILE A 146 -6.07 19.25 12.05
CA ILE A 146 -5.33 19.14 10.79
C ILE A 146 -5.24 20.49 10.09
N LYS A 147 -6.37 21.20 9.94
CA LYS A 147 -6.41 22.52 9.29
C LYS A 147 -5.61 23.57 10.06
N ASP A 148 -5.69 23.57 11.39
CA ASP A 148 -4.94 24.49 12.24
C ASP A 148 -3.42 24.26 12.11
N LEU A 149 -2.98 23.01 12.03
CA LEU A 149 -1.57 22.66 11.80
C LEU A 149 -1.10 23.04 10.39
N VAL A 150 -1.90 22.79 9.36
CA VAL A 150 -1.61 23.23 7.97
C VAL A 150 -1.44 24.75 7.91
N GLN A 151 -2.35 25.50 8.55
CA GLN A 151 -2.27 26.96 8.58
C GLN A 151 -1.01 27.43 9.32
N ARG A 152 -0.67 26.80 10.44
CA ARG A 152 0.55 27.12 11.20
C ARG A 152 1.80 26.86 10.37
N ALA A 153 1.93 25.68 9.75
CA ALA A 153 3.06 25.34 8.89
C ALA A 153 3.19 26.35 7.74
N THR A 154 2.08 26.62 7.05
CA THR A 154 2.04 27.59 5.94
C THR A 154 2.54 28.98 6.36
N ASN A 155 2.13 29.46 7.54
CA ASN A 155 2.57 30.77 8.04
C ASN A 155 4.10 30.82 8.27
N LEU A 156 4.67 29.78 8.89
CA LEU A 156 6.11 29.68 9.13
C LEU A 156 6.89 29.61 7.81
N GLU A 157 6.45 28.74 6.90
CA GLU A 157 7.08 28.55 5.59
C GLU A 157 7.02 29.82 4.73
N GLU A 158 5.88 30.50 4.69
CA GLU A 158 5.74 31.76 3.96
C GLU A 158 6.60 32.88 4.57
N GLN A 159 6.75 32.93 5.89
CA GLN A 159 7.66 33.88 6.53
C GLN A 159 9.12 33.61 6.12
N MET A 160 9.55 32.35 6.14
CA MET A 160 10.89 31.97 5.69
C MET A 160 11.11 32.30 4.21
N LEU A 161 10.14 32.01 3.35
CA LEU A 161 10.23 32.26 1.91
C LEU A 161 10.13 33.74 1.53
N LYS A 162 9.48 34.57 2.34
CA LYS A 162 9.54 36.04 2.19
C LYS A 162 10.93 36.57 2.47
N ALA A 163 11.63 36.01 3.46
CA ALA A 163 13.01 36.39 3.78
C ALA A 163 14.00 35.84 2.74
N ASN A 164 13.81 34.60 2.27
CA ASN A 164 14.60 33.98 1.23
C ASN A 164 13.73 33.10 0.32
N PRO A 165 13.37 33.58 -0.89
CA PRO A 165 12.53 32.82 -1.82
C PRO A 165 13.14 31.50 -2.31
N ASN A 166 14.45 31.31 -2.16
CA ASN A 166 15.18 30.10 -2.53
C ASN A 166 15.62 29.29 -1.29
N ASP A 167 14.99 29.49 -0.13
CA ASP A 167 15.24 28.64 1.03
C ASP A 167 14.78 27.21 0.75
N VAL A 168 15.75 26.31 0.55
CA VAL A 168 15.51 24.90 0.19
C VAL A 168 14.70 24.19 1.26
N ASN A 169 14.92 24.49 2.54
CA ASN A 169 14.22 23.86 3.64
C ASN A 169 12.77 24.34 3.72
N ALA A 170 12.53 25.64 3.55
CA ALA A 170 11.18 26.20 3.55
C ALA A 170 10.37 25.74 2.33
N LEU A 171 10.98 25.68 1.13
CA LEU A 171 10.35 25.11 -0.06
C LEU A 171 10.00 23.63 0.17
N TYR A 172 10.93 22.85 0.71
CA TYR A 172 10.69 21.44 1.00
C TYR A 172 9.54 21.27 2.01
N ALA A 173 9.58 21.99 3.14
CA ALA A 173 8.56 21.90 4.17
C ALA A 173 7.17 22.28 3.62
N ARG A 174 7.08 23.38 2.86
CA ARG A 174 5.82 23.78 2.20
C ARG A 174 5.31 22.74 1.20
N GLY A 175 6.24 22.10 0.48
CA GLY A 175 5.92 20.97 -0.37
C GLY A 175 5.25 19.83 0.39
N VAL A 176 5.79 19.46 1.55
CA VAL A 176 5.23 18.42 2.43
C VAL A 176 3.86 18.85 2.97
N THR A 177 3.72 20.07 3.50
CA THR A 177 2.46 20.63 4.01
C THR A 177 1.35 20.56 2.96
N ARG A 178 1.67 20.99 1.73
CA ARG A 178 0.73 20.94 0.59
C ARG A 178 0.39 19.49 0.20
N ALA A 179 1.36 18.58 0.20
CA ALA A 179 1.10 17.17 -0.09
C ALA A 179 0.16 16.54 0.96
N GLN A 180 0.39 16.79 2.25
CA GLN A 180 -0.46 16.30 3.32
C GLN A 180 -1.87 16.89 3.25
N PHE A 181 -1.99 18.19 2.96
CA PHE A 181 -3.28 18.83 2.80
C PHE A 181 -4.03 18.34 1.55
N ALA A 182 -3.30 17.99 0.48
CA ALA A 182 -3.88 17.30 -0.67
C ALA A 182 -4.43 15.93 -0.30
N THR A 183 -3.68 15.13 0.46
CA THR A 183 -4.13 13.83 0.98
C THR A 183 -5.38 13.97 1.86
N TYR A 184 -5.39 14.92 2.79
CA TYR A 184 -6.54 15.22 3.65
C TYR A 184 -7.78 15.60 2.82
N THR A 185 -7.65 16.61 1.95
CA THR A 185 -8.79 17.10 1.16
C THR A 185 -9.29 16.07 0.15
N GLY A 186 -8.43 15.20 -0.37
CA GLY A 186 -8.81 14.13 -1.29
C GLY A 186 -9.49 12.95 -0.61
N LEU A 187 -8.91 12.43 0.47
CA LEU A 187 -9.37 11.18 1.10
C LEU A 187 -10.43 11.39 2.19
N ILE A 188 -10.42 12.54 2.87
CA ILE A 188 -11.38 12.86 3.93
C ILE A 188 -12.50 13.75 3.41
N GLU A 189 -12.17 14.94 2.90
CA GLU A 189 -13.19 15.92 2.50
C GLU A 189 -13.79 15.67 1.11
N ARG A 190 -13.15 14.82 0.30
CA ARG A 190 -13.51 14.59 -1.12
C ARG A 190 -13.55 15.89 -1.93
N ALA A 191 -12.76 16.89 -1.54
CA ALA A 191 -12.63 18.18 -2.18
C ALA A 191 -11.57 18.12 -3.29
N TRP A 192 -11.89 17.41 -4.38
CA TRP A 192 -10.97 17.05 -5.47
C TRP A 192 -10.19 18.23 -6.06
N PHE A 193 -10.83 19.40 -6.22
CA PHE A 193 -10.15 20.59 -6.74
C PHE A 193 -9.09 21.13 -5.76
N SER A 194 -9.41 21.15 -4.46
CA SER A 194 -8.45 21.53 -3.43
C SER A 194 -7.29 20.54 -3.38
N ALA A 195 -7.59 19.25 -3.44
CA ALA A 195 -6.58 18.19 -3.47
C ALA A 195 -5.63 18.35 -4.67
N LEU A 196 -6.18 18.55 -5.87
CA LEU A 196 -5.38 18.76 -7.09
C LEU A 196 -4.51 20.01 -6.96
N ARG A 197 -5.08 21.17 -6.58
CA ARG A 197 -4.33 22.42 -6.44
C ARG A 197 -3.14 22.27 -5.49
N ASN A 198 -3.35 21.64 -4.34
CA ASN A 198 -2.29 21.45 -3.35
C ASN A 198 -1.25 20.41 -3.83
N ALA A 199 -1.66 19.32 -4.48
CA ALA A 199 -0.73 18.34 -5.05
C ALA A 199 0.18 18.96 -6.12
N LEU A 200 -0.35 19.88 -6.94
CA LEU A 200 0.44 20.63 -7.93
C LEU A 200 1.41 21.61 -7.28
N GLY A 201 0.95 22.34 -6.26
CA GLY A 201 1.82 23.23 -5.49
C GLY A 201 2.95 22.47 -4.79
N ALA A 202 2.65 21.30 -4.24
CA ALA A 202 3.62 20.42 -3.59
C ALA A 202 4.68 19.92 -4.58
N ARG A 203 4.24 19.47 -5.76
CA ARG A 203 5.14 19.08 -6.86
C ARG A 203 6.06 20.24 -7.24
N HIS A 204 5.51 21.42 -7.47
CA HIS A 204 6.29 22.59 -7.89
C HIS A 204 7.36 22.96 -6.87
N ASP A 205 7.01 22.98 -5.58
CA ASP A 205 7.95 23.26 -4.50
C ASP A 205 9.09 22.24 -4.45
N HIS A 206 8.78 20.94 -4.59
CA HIS A 206 9.80 19.90 -4.57
C HIS A 206 10.63 19.82 -5.87
N GLU A 207 10.06 20.15 -7.03
CA GLU A 207 10.84 20.34 -8.26
C GLU A 207 11.82 21.50 -8.08
N ARG A 208 11.38 22.62 -7.49
CA ARG A 208 12.25 23.75 -7.18
C ARG A 208 13.35 23.40 -6.19
N VAL A 209 13.06 22.58 -5.18
CA VAL A 209 14.09 22.02 -4.28
C VAL A 209 15.14 21.24 -5.06
N LEU A 210 14.73 20.35 -5.98
CA LEU A 210 15.66 19.55 -6.78
C LEU A 210 16.46 20.38 -7.79
N GLU A 211 15.94 21.52 -8.25
CA GLU A 211 16.69 22.48 -9.08
C GLU A 211 17.78 23.20 -8.27
N LEU A 212 17.47 23.59 -7.02
CA LEU A 212 18.39 24.31 -6.14
C LEU A 212 19.42 23.40 -5.48
N ASP A 213 18.99 22.19 -5.10
CA ASP A 213 19.78 21.15 -4.49
C ASP A 213 19.42 19.78 -5.08
N PRO A 214 20.13 19.35 -6.16
CA PRO A 214 19.93 18.04 -6.77
C PRO A 214 20.22 16.86 -5.83
N SER A 215 20.93 17.08 -4.73
CA SER A 215 21.26 16.05 -3.74
C SER A 215 20.14 15.82 -2.72
N ALA A 216 19.11 16.69 -2.68
CA ALA A 216 17.93 16.57 -1.83
C ALA A 216 16.99 15.43 -2.28
N VAL A 217 17.47 14.19 -2.25
CA VAL A 217 16.77 12.99 -2.74
C VAL A 217 15.39 12.77 -2.10
N GLN A 218 15.17 13.29 -0.89
CA GLN A 218 13.88 13.25 -0.20
C GLN A 218 12.77 13.98 -0.98
N ALA A 219 13.10 15.05 -1.72
CA ALA A 219 12.14 15.80 -2.52
C ALA A 219 11.64 14.98 -3.72
N LYS A 220 12.36 13.91 -4.10
CA LYS A 220 11.94 12.99 -5.15
C LYS A 220 10.71 12.18 -4.77
N LEU A 221 10.33 12.08 -3.49
CA LEU A 221 9.10 11.38 -3.07
C LEU A 221 7.86 11.97 -3.77
N VAL A 222 7.55 13.24 -3.51
CA VAL A 222 6.33 13.89 -4.02
C VAL A 222 6.37 14.01 -5.55
N VAL A 223 7.52 14.39 -6.11
CA VAL A 223 7.70 14.49 -7.56
C VAL A 223 7.56 13.11 -8.22
N GLY A 224 8.08 12.06 -7.58
CA GLY A 224 8.02 10.68 -8.05
C GLY A 224 6.59 10.13 -8.06
N VAL A 225 5.85 10.31 -6.95
CA VAL A 225 4.43 9.96 -6.84
C VAL A 225 3.62 10.65 -7.95
N HIS A 226 3.79 11.97 -8.11
CA HIS A 226 3.06 12.70 -9.13
C HIS A 226 3.38 12.21 -10.55
N ASN A 227 4.67 12.03 -10.87
CA ASN A 227 5.10 11.53 -12.18
C ASN A 227 4.52 10.14 -12.50
N TYR A 228 4.47 9.25 -11.50
CA TYR A 228 3.88 7.93 -11.65
C TYR A 228 2.37 8.01 -11.89
N VAL A 229 1.62 8.72 -11.04
CA VAL A 229 0.15 8.80 -11.11
C VAL A 229 -0.29 9.40 -12.44
N VAL A 230 0.24 10.56 -12.81
CA VAL A 230 -0.10 11.22 -14.08
C VAL A 230 0.41 10.41 -15.28
N GLY A 231 1.60 9.82 -15.16
CA GLY A 231 2.20 8.99 -16.20
C GLY A 231 1.39 7.72 -16.52
N SER A 232 0.61 7.25 -15.54
CA SER A 232 -0.23 6.05 -15.59
C SER A 232 -1.70 6.31 -15.96
N LEU A 233 -2.06 7.56 -16.30
CA LEU A 233 -3.39 7.88 -16.81
C LEU A 233 -3.62 7.28 -18.21
N PRO A 234 -4.85 6.86 -18.54
CA PRO A 234 -5.21 6.47 -19.91
C PRO A 234 -4.83 7.57 -20.90
N TRP A 235 -4.43 7.19 -22.13
CA TRP A 235 -3.82 8.10 -23.10
C TRP A 235 -4.59 9.41 -23.31
N GLY A 236 -5.92 9.37 -23.42
CA GLY A 236 -6.75 10.58 -23.57
C GLY A 236 -6.70 11.52 -22.35
N ALA A 237 -6.73 10.96 -21.14
CA ALA A 237 -6.61 11.74 -19.90
C ALA A 237 -5.19 12.29 -19.73
N LYS A 238 -4.16 11.52 -20.08
CA LYS A 238 -2.75 11.95 -20.06
C LYS A 238 -2.49 13.08 -21.04
N PHE A 239 -3.06 13.02 -22.25
CA PHE A 239 -2.97 14.09 -23.24
C PHE A 239 -3.62 15.38 -22.73
N GLY A 240 -4.86 15.30 -22.20
CA GLY A 240 -5.54 16.45 -21.59
C GLY A 240 -4.76 17.07 -20.43
N ALA A 241 -4.21 16.24 -19.53
CA ALA A 241 -3.36 16.70 -18.43
C ALA A 241 -2.10 17.42 -18.94
N THR A 242 -1.46 16.90 -19.99
CA THR A 242 -0.25 17.50 -20.56
C THR A 242 -0.52 18.88 -21.18
N ILE A 243 -1.67 19.09 -21.83
CA ILE A 243 -2.08 20.39 -22.40
C ILE A 243 -2.16 21.47 -21.32
N VAL A 244 -2.61 21.13 -20.13
CA VAL A 244 -2.70 22.05 -18.98
C VAL A 244 -1.42 22.08 -18.13
N GLY A 245 -0.30 21.58 -18.66
CA GLY A 245 1.03 21.61 -18.00
C GLY A 245 1.26 20.50 -16.98
N LEU A 246 0.35 19.53 -16.85
CA LEU A 246 0.43 18.40 -15.92
C LEU A 246 1.04 17.18 -16.60
N GLY A 247 2.25 17.32 -17.12
CA GLY A 247 2.98 16.20 -17.72
C GLY A 247 3.50 15.23 -16.65
N GLY A 248 3.44 13.93 -16.92
CA GLY A 248 3.98 12.89 -16.03
C GLY A 248 4.62 11.76 -16.80
N ASN A 249 5.70 11.20 -16.24
CA ASN A 249 6.42 10.08 -16.81
C ASN A 249 6.54 8.95 -15.77
N LYS A 250 5.95 7.80 -16.08
CA LYS A 250 5.82 6.66 -15.16
C LYS A 250 7.19 6.14 -14.72
N GLU A 251 8.09 5.94 -15.68
CA GLU A 251 9.44 5.41 -15.47
C GLU A 251 10.30 6.38 -14.63
N LYS A 252 10.19 7.69 -14.88
CA LYS A 252 10.79 8.74 -14.05
C LYS A 252 10.24 8.71 -12.64
N GLY A 253 8.92 8.51 -12.50
CA GLY A 253 8.26 8.39 -11.20
C GLY A 253 8.85 7.26 -10.36
N LEU A 254 8.89 6.04 -10.92
CA LEU A 254 9.48 4.88 -10.24
C LEU A 254 10.96 5.07 -9.92
N ARG A 255 11.75 5.63 -10.84
CA ARG A 255 13.17 5.93 -10.57
C ARG A 255 13.33 6.90 -9.39
N TYR A 256 12.58 7.99 -9.37
CA TYR A 256 12.64 8.98 -8.30
C TYR A 256 12.27 8.40 -6.93
N LEU A 257 11.29 7.51 -6.90
CA LEU A 257 10.92 6.82 -5.68
C LEU A 257 12.01 5.84 -5.24
N ARG A 258 12.64 5.08 -6.16
CA ARG A 258 13.77 4.20 -5.82
C ARG A 258 14.98 4.98 -5.28
N ASP A 259 15.28 6.14 -5.87
CA ASP A 259 16.32 7.04 -5.38
C ASP A 259 16.02 7.52 -3.94
N CYS A 260 14.77 7.89 -3.65
CA CYS A 260 14.37 8.32 -2.31
C CYS A 260 14.40 7.14 -1.31
N ALA A 261 13.90 5.97 -1.71
CA ALA A 261 13.83 4.75 -0.91
C ALA A 261 15.19 4.17 -0.51
N SER A 262 16.23 4.44 -1.31
CA SER A 262 17.62 4.05 -1.04
C SER A 262 18.40 5.11 -0.26
N GLY A 263 17.83 6.29 -0.06
CA GLY A 263 18.42 7.36 0.74
C GLY A 263 18.36 7.11 2.25
N ASN A 264 19.00 8.01 3.00
CA ASN A 264 19.02 8.01 4.47
C ASN A 264 18.10 9.09 5.06
N GLY A 265 17.18 9.66 4.29
CA GLY A 265 16.25 10.69 4.76
C GLY A 265 14.99 10.12 5.39
N GLU A 266 14.29 10.92 6.20
CA GLU A 266 13.06 10.52 6.90
C GLU A 266 11.97 9.96 5.96
N THR A 267 11.91 10.43 4.71
CA THR A 267 10.95 9.97 3.70
C THR A 267 11.32 8.67 2.98
N ALA A 268 12.45 8.02 3.32
CA ALA A 268 12.88 6.80 2.66
C ALA A 268 11.87 5.66 2.85
N VAL A 269 11.29 5.54 4.05
CA VAL A 269 10.25 4.54 4.34
C VAL A 269 8.97 4.85 3.60
N ASP A 270 8.56 6.12 3.50
CA ASP A 270 7.39 6.52 2.71
C ASP A 270 7.54 6.17 1.23
N ALA A 271 8.74 6.38 0.66
CA ALA A 271 9.04 6.00 -0.71
C ALA A 271 8.99 4.48 -0.91
N GLN A 272 9.46 3.70 0.07
CA GLN A 272 9.34 2.24 0.05
C GLN A 272 7.86 1.80 0.08
N MET A 273 7.05 2.38 0.96
CA MET A 273 5.62 2.11 1.03
C MET A 273 4.90 2.45 -0.28
N ALA A 274 5.19 3.61 -0.87
CA ALA A 274 4.63 4.02 -2.17
C ALA A 274 5.05 3.09 -3.31
N LEU A 275 6.33 2.67 -3.33
CA LEU A 275 6.83 1.71 -4.32
C LEU A 275 6.14 0.36 -4.23
N ILE A 276 5.89 -0.18 -3.03
CA ILE A 276 5.18 -1.46 -2.88
C ILE A 276 3.84 -1.41 -3.61
N LEU A 277 3.07 -0.33 -3.44
CA LEU A 277 1.77 -0.14 -4.09
C LEU A 277 1.89 0.02 -5.61
N PHE A 278 2.86 0.81 -6.09
CA PHE A 278 3.03 1.06 -7.51
C PHE A 278 3.61 -0.16 -8.25
N LEU A 279 4.60 -0.83 -7.68
CA LEU A 279 5.19 -2.05 -8.23
C LEU A 279 4.16 -3.17 -8.33
N ARG A 280 3.24 -3.27 -7.36
CA ARG A 280 2.10 -4.18 -7.46
C ARG A 280 1.24 -3.91 -8.70
N ARG A 281 0.91 -2.64 -8.95
CA ARG A 281 0.14 -2.24 -10.14
C ARG A 281 0.90 -2.47 -11.44
N GLU A 282 2.22 -2.32 -11.42
CA GLU A 282 3.11 -2.64 -12.54
C GLU A 282 3.36 -4.16 -12.70
N HIS A 283 2.79 -5.00 -11.84
CA HIS A 283 3.01 -6.45 -11.82
C HIS A 283 4.48 -6.84 -11.52
N GLU A 284 5.27 -5.94 -10.95
CA GLU A 284 6.65 -6.13 -10.51
C GLU A 284 6.68 -6.75 -9.10
N TYR A 285 5.97 -7.87 -8.94
CA TYR A 285 5.74 -8.51 -7.64
C TYR A 285 7.01 -8.92 -6.89
N PRO A 286 8.09 -9.45 -7.53
CA PRO A 286 9.30 -9.80 -6.81
C PRO A 286 9.97 -8.60 -6.11
N GLU A 287 10.00 -7.43 -6.76
CA GLU A 287 10.56 -6.21 -6.16
C GLU A 287 9.68 -5.72 -5.00
N ALA A 288 8.35 -5.70 -5.19
CA ALA A 288 7.40 -5.32 -4.14
C ALA A 288 7.50 -6.24 -2.91
N LEU A 289 7.57 -7.56 -3.12
CA LEU A 289 7.72 -8.56 -2.05
C LEU A 289 9.04 -8.40 -1.29
N ASN A 290 10.15 -8.21 -2.00
CA ASN A 290 11.45 -7.98 -1.38
C ASN A 290 11.43 -6.72 -0.49
N MET A 291 10.79 -5.66 -0.98
CA MET A 291 10.67 -4.41 -0.23
C MET A 291 9.78 -4.58 1.01
N ALA A 292 8.59 -5.18 0.87
CA ALA A 292 7.70 -5.48 2.00
C ALA A 292 8.42 -6.34 3.06
N ARG A 293 9.10 -7.42 2.64
CA ARG A 293 9.87 -8.32 3.52
C ARG A 293 11.03 -7.63 4.22
N SER A 294 11.60 -6.57 3.64
CA SER A 294 12.63 -5.76 4.30
C SER A 294 12.06 -4.85 5.40
N LEU A 295 10.79 -4.44 5.27
CA LEU A 295 10.10 -3.55 6.20
C LEU A 295 9.45 -4.29 7.37
N ILE A 296 8.89 -5.48 7.14
CA ILE A 296 8.22 -6.29 8.17
C ILE A 296 9.06 -6.46 9.45
N PRO A 297 10.34 -6.89 9.40
CA PRO A 297 11.14 -7.04 10.61
C PRO A 297 11.52 -5.70 11.27
N ARG A 298 11.46 -4.58 10.52
CA ARG A 298 11.75 -3.23 11.05
C ARG A 298 10.56 -2.67 11.82
N PHE A 299 9.34 -3.00 11.38
CA PHE A 299 8.10 -2.52 11.97
C PHE A 299 7.18 -3.68 12.36
N PRO A 300 7.56 -4.47 13.39
CA PRO A 300 6.88 -5.72 13.73
C PRO A 300 5.45 -5.56 14.25
N GLN A 301 5.02 -4.36 14.65
CA GLN A 301 3.62 -4.09 15.04
C GLN A 301 2.78 -3.57 13.86
N ASN A 302 3.41 -3.21 12.73
CA ASN A 302 2.69 -2.80 11.55
C ASN A 302 2.06 -4.01 10.86
N MET A 303 0.78 -4.25 11.14
CA MET A 303 0.06 -5.36 10.51
C MET A 303 -0.21 -5.17 9.00
N LEU A 304 -0.18 -3.93 8.50
CA LEU A 304 -0.48 -3.62 7.10
C LEU A 304 0.60 -4.15 6.14
N LEU A 305 1.86 -4.16 6.57
CA LEU A 305 2.99 -4.69 5.81
C LEU A 305 2.88 -6.20 5.50
N PRO A 306 2.70 -7.11 6.48
CA PRO A 306 2.53 -8.53 6.20
C PRO A 306 1.17 -8.86 5.58
N LEU A 307 0.14 -8.03 5.76
CA LEU A 307 -1.10 -8.12 4.98
C LEU A 307 -0.83 -7.83 3.49
N GLU A 308 -0.03 -6.81 3.20
CA GLU A 308 0.34 -6.49 1.82
C GLU A 308 1.26 -7.57 1.21
N GLU A 309 2.16 -8.17 1.98
CA GLU A 309 2.89 -9.37 1.53
C GLU A 309 1.92 -10.49 1.12
N ALA A 310 0.92 -10.79 1.95
CA ALA A 310 -0.08 -11.81 1.64
C ALA A 310 -0.88 -11.49 0.37
N ASN A 311 -1.24 -10.23 0.18
CA ASN A 311 -1.91 -9.74 -1.04
C ASN A 311 -1.02 -9.85 -2.28
N LEU A 312 0.26 -9.47 -2.18
CA LEU A 312 1.24 -9.58 -3.26
C LEU A 312 1.42 -11.03 -3.70
N LEU A 313 1.55 -11.97 -2.75
CA LEU A 313 1.63 -13.40 -3.04
C LEU A 313 0.37 -13.89 -3.78
N ARG A 314 -0.81 -13.41 -3.36
CA ARG A 314 -2.09 -13.75 -4.01
C ARG A 314 -2.11 -13.33 -5.48
N VAL A 315 -1.78 -12.06 -5.77
CA VAL A 315 -1.80 -11.54 -7.14
C VAL A 315 -0.64 -12.05 -8.01
N ALA A 316 0.45 -12.49 -7.38
CA ALA A 316 1.54 -13.21 -8.05
C ALA A 316 1.20 -14.68 -8.38
N GLY A 317 0.05 -15.19 -7.91
CA GLY A 317 -0.41 -16.56 -8.12
C GLY A 317 0.12 -17.58 -7.10
N ASP A 318 0.90 -17.17 -6.10
CA ASP A 318 1.33 -18.03 -5.00
C ASP A 318 0.23 -18.10 -3.91
N LEU A 319 -0.85 -18.80 -4.24
CA LEU A 319 -1.99 -18.99 -3.33
C LEU A 319 -1.59 -19.72 -2.03
N PRO A 320 -0.76 -20.78 -2.03
CA PRO A 320 -0.30 -21.40 -0.79
C PRO A 320 0.51 -20.44 0.09
N GLY A 321 1.44 -19.67 -0.50
CA GLY A 321 2.21 -18.67 0.21
C GLY A 321 1.32 -17.56 0.77
N SER A 322 0.35 -17.08 -0.01
CA SER A 322 -0.63 -16.09 0.44
C SER A 322 -1.46 -16.56 1.63
N ALA A 323 -2.00 -17.79 1.56
CA ALA A 323 -2.76 -18.39 2.66
C ALA A 323 -1.90 -18.53 3.93
N ALA A 324 -0.63 -18.95 3.78
CA ALA A 324 0.30 -19.03 4.90
C ALA A 324 0.59 -17.65 5.51
N ALA A 325 0.78 -16.63 4.69
CA ALA A 325 1.02 -15.25 5.13
C ALA A 325 -0.19 -14.67 5.88
N PHE A 326 -1.41 -14.79 5.34
CA PHE A 326 -2.62 -14.36 6.04
C PHE A 326 -2.82 -15.08 7.38
N ARG A 327 -2.60 -16.41 7.41
CA ARG A 327 -2.67 -17.19 8.65
C ARG A 327 -1.65 -16.69 9.68
N LYS A 328 -0.43 -16.35 9.25
CA LYS A 328 0.61 -15.78 10.12
C LYS A 328 0.17 -14.44 10.71
N VAL A 329 -0.41 -13.53 9.90
CA VAL A 329 -0.95 -12.26 10.40
C VAL A 329 -2.03 -12.51 11.46
N PHE A 330 -3.00 -13.36 11.14
CA PHE A 330 -4.09 -13.70 12.06
C PHE A 330 -3.57 -14.24 13.41
N MET A 331 -2.64 -15.21 13.37
CA MET A 331 -2.06 -15.80 14.58
C MET A 331 -1.21 -14.81 15.37
N THR A 332 -0.51 -13.90 14.69
CA THR A 332 0.29 -12.83 15.32
C THR A 332 -0.62 -11.86 16.07
N GLY A 333 -1.75 -11.49 15.46
CA GLY A 333 -2.79 -10.68 16.10
C GLY A 333 -3.41 -11.38 17.33
N LYS A 334 -3.79 -12.66 17.19
CA LYS A 334 -4.28 -13.47 18.33
C LYS A 334 -3.28 -13.57 19.49
N ALA A 335 -1.99 -13.53 19.21
CA ALA A 335 -0.93 -13.52 20.22
C ALA A 335 -0.72 -12.13 20.87
N GLY A 336 -1.56 -11.14 20.55
CA GLY A 336 -1.51 -9.78 21.13
C GLY A 336 -0.37 -8.91 20.58
N LYS A 337 0.20 -9.25 19.42
CA LYS A 337 1.31 -8.48 18.82
C LYS A 337 0.86 -7.28 17.98
N TYR A 338 -0.44 -7.17 17.71
CA TYR A 338 -1.08 -6.05 17.02
C TYR A 338 -2.10 -5.36 17.94
N PRO A 339 -1.65 -4.69 19.02
CA PRO A 339 -2.54 -4.15 20.04
C PRO A 339 -3.46 -3.08 19.45
N GLY A 340 -4.78 -3.24 19.63
CA GLY A 340 -5.77 -2.27 19.15
C GLY A 340 -5.96 -2.21 17.64
N LEU A 341 -5.34 -3.11 16.87
CA LEU A 341 -5.44 -3.14 15.40
C LEU A 341 -6.39 -4.25 14.93
N HIS A 342 -7.06 -4.00 13.80
CA HIS A 342 -8.07 -4.90 13.21
C HIS A 342 -7.46 -6.07 12.41
N TYR A 343 -6.74 -6.96 13.08
CA TYR A 343 -6.07 -8.11 12.44
C TYR A 343 -7.05 -9.17 11.89
N GLU A 344 -8.33 -9.11 12.26
CA GLU A 344 -9.42 -9.91 11.71
C GLU A 344 -9.52 -9.84 10.19
N VAL A 345 -9.07 -8.74 9.56
CA VAL A 345 -9.01 -8.62 8.09
C VAL A 345 -8.18 -9.73 7.44
N ALA A 346 -7.20 -10.30 8.17
CA ALA A 346 -6.40 -11.42 7.69
C ALA A 346 -7.23 -12.71 7.54
N ALA A 347 -8.27 -12.90 8.36
CA ALA A 347 -9.17 -14.05 8.25
C ALA A 347 -10.04 -13.95 6.98
N LEU A 348 -10.51 -12.74 6.64
CA LEU A 348 -11.19 -12.50 5.36
C LEU A 348 -10.26 -12.81 4.17
N GLY A 349 -9.04 -12.27 4.19
CA GLY A 349 -8.06 -12.53 3.13
C GLY A 349 -7.71 -14.01 2.98
N LEU A 350 -7.59 -14.74 4.09
CA LEU A 350 -7.40 -16.18 4.09
C LEU A 350 -8.60 -16.91 3.44
N GLY A 351 -9.82 -16.53 3.81
CA GLY A 351 -11.04 -17.09 3.22
C GLY A 351 -11.12 -16.85 1.71
N ASP A 352 -10.76 -15.65 1.24
CA ASP A 352 -10.75 -15.31 -0.19
C ASP A 352 -9.73 -16.14 -0.99
N VAL A 353 -8.55 -16.39 -0.42
CA VAL A 353 -7.55 -17.28 -1.02
C VAL A 353 -8.07 -18.71 -1.09
N MET A 354 -8.63 -19.23 0.00
CA MET A 354 -9.18 -20.60 0.05
C MET A 354 -10.35 -20.78 -0.91
N ARG A 355 -11.23 -19.77 -1.02
CA ARG A 355 -12.32 -19.73 -2.01
C ARG A 355 -11.76 -19.80 -3.42
N THR A 356 -10.71 -19.02 -3.73
CA THR A 356 -10.03 -19.08 -5.04
C THR A 356 -9.45 -20.47 -5.33
N GLN A 357 -8.97 -21.17 -4.30
CA GLN A 357 -8.49 -22.55 -4.39
C GLN A 357 -9.62 -23.60 -4.46
N LYS A 358 -10.89 -23.18 -4.40
CA LYS A 358 -12.08 -24.04 -4.27
C LYS A 358 -12.10 -24.92 -3.01
N ASP A 359 -11.30 -24.56 -1.99
CA ASP A 359 -11.42 -25.11 -0.65
C ASP A 359 -12.54 -24.37 0.10
N TYR A 360 -13.79 -24.63 -0.29
CA TYR A 360 -14.94 -23.94 0.26
C TYR A 360 -15.13 -24.19 1.76
N GLN A 361 -14.72 -25.38 2.25
CA GLN A 361 -14.78 -25.67 3.68
C GLN A 361 -13.72 -24.84 4.43
N GLY A 362 -12.47 -24.83 3.97
CA GLY A 362 -11.43 -23.97 4.54
C GLY A 362 -11.81 -22.49 4.47
N ALA A 363 -12.41 -22.04 3.37
CA ALA A 363 -12.88 -20.68 3.20
C ALA A 363 -13.94 -20.30 4.25
N ALA A 364 -14.98 -21.14 4.40
CA ALA A 364 -16.00 -20.95 5.44
C ALA A 364 -15.36 -20.88 6.83
N ASP A 365 -14.49 -21.85 7.17
CA ASP A 365 -13.81 -21.93 8.46
C ASP A 365 -12.95 -20.69 8.71
N ALA A 366 -12.31 -20.12 7.69
CA ALA A 366 -11.54 -18.89 7.79
C ALA A 366 -12.43 -17.67 8.04
N TYR A 367 -13.51 -17.50 7.28
CA TYR A 367 -14.46 -16.40 7.46
C TYR A 367 -15.12 -16.42 8.85
N GLU A 368 -15.43 -17.60 9.38
CA GLU A 368 -16.01 -17.74 10.73
C GLU A 368 -15.09 -17.24 11.85
N GLN A 369 -13.76 -17.22 11.63
CA GLN A 369 -12.81 -16.77 12.66
C GLN A 369 -13.02 -15.31 13.07
N VAL A 370 -13.58 -14.48 12.19
CA VAL A 370 -13.86 -13.05 12.47
C VAL A 370 -14.80 -12.92 13.66
N ALA A 371 -15.84 -13.76 13.75
CA ALA A 371 -16.82 -13.72 14.84
C ALA A 371 -16.24 -14.11 16.20
N HIS A 372 -15.07 -14.75 16.23
CA HIS A 372 -14.38 -15.17 17.45
C HIS A 372 -13.35 -14.14 17.95
N ILE A 373 -13.21 -13.00 17.27
CA ILE A 373 -12.29 -11.93 17.67
C ILE A 373 -13.01 -10.95 18.60
N PRO A 374 -12.46 -10.67 19.80
CA PRO A 374 -13.00 -9.64 20.68
C PRO A 374 -12.99 -8.28 19.99
N LYS A 375 -14.15 -7.59 19.96
CA LYS A 375 -14.31 -6.27 19.34
C LYS A 375 -13.89 -6.23 17.86
N ALA A 376 -14.14 -7.30 17.11
CA ALA A 376 -13.98 -7.29 15.66
C ALA A 376 -14.71 -6.11 15.04
N ASP A 377 -14.10 -5.53 14.01
CA ASP A 377 -14.70 -4.49 13.18
C ASP A 377 -16.08 -4.94 12.66
N PRO A 378 -17.16 -4.18 12.91
CA PRO A 378 -18.51 -4.57 12.51
C PRO A 378 -18.65 -4.84 11.01
N ASP A 379 -17.99 -4.06 10.16
CA ASP A 379 -18.07 -4.24 8.71
C ASP A 379 -17.36 -5.53 8.28
N ILE A 380 -16.20 -5.82 8.88
CA ILE A 380 -15.47 -7.07 8.63
C ILE A 380 -16.30 -8.27 9.10
N LEU A 381 -17.02 -8.15 10.22
CA LEU A 381 -17.92 -9.19 10.73
C LEU A 381 -19.09 -9.45 9.78
N LEU A 382 -19.70 -8.40 9.22
CA LEU A 382 -20.76 -8.54 8.21
C LEU A 382 -20.23 -9.22 6.94
N LYS A 383 -19.08 -8.75 6.41
CA LYS A 383 -18.41 -9.34 5.24
C LYS A 383 -18.10 -10.82 5.46
N GLY A 384 -17.54 -11.16 6.62
CA GLY A 384 -17.18 -12.54 6.98
C GLY A 384 -18.38 -13.46 7.09
N ASN A 385 -19.46 -13.04 7.77
CA ASN A 385 -20.67 -13.86 7.86
C ASN A 385 -21.32 -14.06 6.49
N LEU A 386 -21.43 -13.01 5.67
CA LEU A 386 -21.99 -13.14 4.33
C LEU A 386 -21.19 -14.14 3.48
N ALA A 387 -19.87 -13.99 3.43
CA ALA A 387 -18.99 -14.87 2.66
C ALA A 387 -19.00 -16.31 3.19
N ALA A 388 -19.06 -16.53 4.51
CA ALA A 388 -19.23 -17.87 5.08
C ALA A 388 -20.57 -18.50 4.63
N GLY A 389 -21.65 -17.72 4.58
CA GLY A 389 -22.94 -18.18 4.07
C GLY A 389 -22.87 -18.64 2.61
N GLU A 390 -22.21 -17.86 1.75
CA GLU A 390 -21.98 -18.19 0.34
C GLU A 390 -21.22 -19.52 0.21
N MET A 391 -20.17 -19.72 1.02
CA MET A 391 -19.40 -20.97 1.02
C MET A 391 -20.24 -22.16 1.49
N TYR A 392 -21.13 -21.98 2.48
CA TYR A 392 -22.02 -23.04 2.92
C TYR A 392 -23.08 -23.42 1.87
N ASP A 393 -23.58 -22.47 1.08
CA ASP A 393 -24.45 -22.78 -0.06
C ASP A 393 -23.70 -23.63 -1.10
N LEU A 394 -22.46 -23.27 -1.46
CA LEU A 394 -21.63 -24.07 -2.39
C LEU A 394 -21.33 -25.49 -1.85
N LEU A 395 -21.22 -25.64 -0.53
CA LEU A 395 -21.06 -26.92 0.16
C LEU A 395 -22.38 -27.70 0.32
N ARG A 396 -23.51 -27.17 -0.16
CA ARG A 396 -24.87 -27.71 0.02
C ARG A 396 -25.28 -27.85 1.49
N LYS A 397 -24.75 -26.98 2.36
CA LYS A 397 -25.08 -26.88 3.79
C LYS A 397 -26.06 -25.72 4.02
N ARG A 398 -27.25 -25.84 3.45
CA ARG A 398 -28.23 -24.73 3.39
C ARG A 398 -28.61 -24.16 4.75
N ASP A 399 -28.82 -25.00 5.77
CA ASP A 399 -29.19 -24.53 7.11
C ASP A 399 -28.09 -23.65 7.73
N ALA A 400 -26.82 -24.02 7.52
CA ALA A 400 -25.68 -23.20 7.97
C ALA A 400 -25.60 -21.89 7.20
N ALA A 401 -25.83 -21.91 5.88
CA ALA A 401 -25.86 -20.71 5.05
C ALA A 401 -26.95 -19.72 5.50
N LEU A 402 -28.18 -20.22 5.71
CA LEU A 402 -29.31 -19.41 6.18
C LEU A 402 -29.02 -18.78 7.53
N ALA A 403 -28.41 -19.52 8.47
CA ALA A 403 -28.01 -18.97 9.77
C ALA A 403 -27.02 -17.80 9.62
N LYS A 404 -26.07 -17.90 8.70
CA LYS A 404 -25.11 -16.82 8.42
C LYS A 404 -25.78 -15.59 7.81
N TYR A 405 -26.65 -15.76 6.82
CA TYR A 405 -27.39 -14.64 6.22
C TYR A 405 -28.30 -13.94 7.25
N GLN A 406 -28.95 -14.70 8.13
CA GLN A 406 -29.73 -14.15 9.24
C GLN A 406 -28.85 -13.35 10.22
N ALA A 407 -27.65 -13.84 10.54
CA ALA A 407 -26.71 -13.13 11.40
C ALA A 407 -26.28 -11.78 10.80
N VAL A 408 -26.05 -11.70 9.48
CA VAL A 408 -25.75 -10.44 8.78
C VAL A 408 -26.92 -9.44 8.93
N ILE A 409 -28.15 -9.89 8.68
CA ILE A 409 -29.35 -9.03 8.76
C ILE A 409 -29.60 -8.57 10.20
N ALA A 410 -29.36 -9.44 11.19
CA ALA A 410 -29.55 -9.12 12.60
C ALA A 410 -28.51 -8.12 13.12
N ALA A 411 -27.28 -8.18 12.61
CA ALA A 411 -26.20 -7.29 13.02
C ALA A 411 -26.36 -5.87 12.46
N ASP A 412 -26.69 -5.72 11.18
CA ASP A 412 -27.05 -4.42 10.58
C ASP A 412 -27.99 -4.60 9.39
N SER A 413 -29.29 -4.48 9.66
CA SER A 413 -30.35 -4.62 8.65
C SER A 413 -30.33 -3.53 7.55
N GLY A 414 -29.67 -2.39 7.80
CA GLY A 414 -29.57 -1.28 6.85
C GLY A 414 -28.38 -1.38 5.90
N SER A 415 -27.43 -2.29 6.17
CA SER A 415 -26.23 -2.47 5.35
C SER A 415 -26.53 -3.05 3.96
N SER A 416 -25.66 -2.75 2.99
CA SER A 416 -25.67 -3.41 1.68
C SER A 416 -25.44 -4.93 1.78
N TYR A 417 -24.69 -5.39 2.80
CA TYR A 417 -24.50 -6.81 3.07
C TYR A 417 -25.81 -7.49 3.48
N ALA A 418 -26.67 -6.81 4.27
CA ALA A 418 -27.98 -7.32 4.62
C ALA A 418 -28.94 -7.36 3.43
N GLU A 419 -28.83 -6.45 2.47
CA GLU A 419 -29.57 -6.55 1.21
C GLU A 419 -29.19 -7.82 0.44
N THR A 420 -27.89 -8.07 0.24
CA THR A 420 -27.39 -9.30 -0.39
C THR A 420 -27.81 -10.55 0.39
N ALA A 421 -27.71 -10.53 1.73
CA ALA A 421 -28.13 -11.65 2.57
C ALA A 421 -29.63 -11.95 2.43
N ARG A 422 -30.50 -10.94 2.34
CA ARG A 422 -31.95 -11.15 2.12
C ARG A 422 -32.24 -11.81 0.76
N LYS A 423 -31.46 -11.50 -0.26
CA LYS A 423 -31.54 -12.21 -1.54
C LYS A 423 -31.18 -13.68 -1.34
N TYR A 424 -30.07 -13.96 -0.65
CA TYR A 424 -29.62 -15.33 -0.44
C TYR A 424 -30.43 -16.15 0.56
N LEU A 425 -31.31 -15.54 1.36
CA LEU A 425 -32.34 -16.27 2.10
C LEU A 425 -33.37 -16.92 1.17
N LYS A 426 -33.69 -16.30 0.02
CA LYS A 426 -34.69 -16.77 -0.94
C LYS A 426 -34.10 -17.74 -1.97
N GLU A 427 -32.89 -17.45 -2.42
CA GLU A 427 -32.19 -18.18 -3.48
C GLU A 427 -30.80 -18.58 -2.98
N GLU A 428 -30.38 -19.83 -3.21
CA GLU A 428 -29.01 -20.22 -2.83
C GLU A 428 -27.97 -19.46 -3.65
N TYR A 429 -26.85 -19.12 -3.02
CA TYR A 429 -25.69 -18.62 -3.75
C TYR A 429 -25.15 -19.70 -4.70
N ARG A 430 -24.79 -19.29 -5.92
CA ARG A 430 -24.18 -20.13 -6.96
C ARG A 430 -23.07 -19.33 -7.65
N GLU A 431 -21.96 -20.00 -8.01
CA GLU A 431 -20.85 -19.42 -8.79
C GLU A 431 -21.16 -19.29 -10.28
#